data_AF-A0A838E8E4-F1
#
_entry.id   AF-A0A838E8E4-F1
#
_cell.length_a   1.000
_cell.length_b   1.000
_cell.length_c   1.000
_cell.angle_alpha   90.00
_cell.angle_beta   90.00
_cell.angle_gamma   90.00
#
_symmetry.space_group_name_H-M   'P 1'
#
loop_
_entity.id
_entity.type
_entity.pdbx_description
1 polymer ?
#
loop_
_entity_poly.entity_id
_entity_poly.type
_entity_poly.pdbx_seq_one_letter_code
_entity_poly.pdbx_strand_id
1 'polypeptide(L)'
;MINIHDLLTRSTLVLVLSVIDFFCLLGSYGLLRLLHISVNWITWIIGTGLIVVSTFYCLSLLTPIGVPPDVGTSNLLGFVAFLIAIDSWSQWVTRRGYLLLKKLPFSWVTMGVRAAFLFLRKHHQFLGWLVVITAVAHVAYFLPILFDVSRYEVVTGFIALALLALGTGLGWWIELVVRRKQASQRLRLLHFLAAIAFVLAFIVHV
;
A
#
# COMPACT_ATOMS: atom_id res chain seq x y z
N MET A 1 -12.54 2.57 -26.37
CA MET A 1 -13.37 1.77 -25.44
C MET A 1 -12.45 0.78 -24.76
N ILE A 2 -12.47 0.71 -23.43
CA ILE A 2 -11.73 -0.31 -22.69
C ILE A 2 -12.45 -1.64 -22.91
N ASN A 3 -11.71 -2.68 -23.31
CA ASN A 3 -12.26 -4.01 -23.39
C ASN A 3 -12.50 -4.51 -21.96
N ILE A 4 -13.77 -4.69 -21.58
CA ILE A 4 -14.15 -5.17 -20.23
C ILE A 4 -13.43 -6.47 -19.88
N HIS A 5 -13.19 -7.34 -20.87
CA HIS A 5 -12.49 -8.59 -20.66
C HIS A 5 -11.02 -8.38 -20.30
N ASP A 6 -10.33 -7.43 -20.93
CA ASP A 6 -8.94 -7.09 -20.60
C ASP A 6 -8.84 -6.49 -19.19
N LEU A 7 -9.73 -5.56 -18.85
CA LEU A 7 -9.81 -4.98 -17.50
C LEU A 7 -10.03 -6.05 -16.43
N LEU A 8 -10.95 -6.99 -16.66
CA LEU A 8 -11.21 -8.10 -15.74
C LEU A 8 -9.98 -9.01 -15.60
N THR A 9 -9.34 -9.40 -16.71
CA THR A 9 -8.16 -10.26 -16.68
C THR A 9 -7.00 -9.61 -15.90
N ARG A 10 -6.71 -8.33 -16.14
CA ARG A 10 -5.68 -7.58 -15.39
C ARG A 10 -6.03 -7.45 -13.92
N SER A 11 -7.26 -7.08 -13.60
CA SER A 11 -7.74 -6.95 -12.22
C SER A 11 -7.62 -8.28 -11.45
N THR A 12 -7.99 -9.40 -12.08
CA THR A 12 -7.84 -10.74 -11.50
C THR A 12 -6.37 -11.09 -11.27
N LEU A 13 -5.49 -10.80 -12.24
CA LEU A 13 -4.06 -11.05 -12.08
C LEU A 13 -3.47 -10.24 -10.92
N VAL A 14 -3.77 -8.95 -10.86
CA VAL A 14 -3.33 -8.04 -9.78
C VAL A 14 -3.81 -8.54 -8.41
N LEU A 15 -5.06 -9.00 -8.33
CA LEU A 15 -5.62 -9.59 -7.11
C LEU A 15 -4.84 -10.86 -6.70
N VAL A 16 -4.59 -11.78 -7.64
CA VAL A 16 -3.84 -13.01 -7.39
C VAL A 16 -2.42 -12.71 -6.91
N LEU A 17 -1.72 -11.79 -7.58
CA LEU A 17 -0.37 -11.38 -7.19
C LEU A 17 -0.34 -10.75 -5.78
N SER A 18 -1.34 -9.94 -5.44
CA SER A 18 -1.45 -9.33 -4.11
C SER A 18 -1.67 -10.37 -3.00
N VAL A 19 -2.46 -11.41 -3.29
CA VAL A 19 -2.67 -12.52 -2.35
C VAL A 19 -1.37 -13.30 -2.16
N ILE A 20 -0.65 -13.61 -3.25
CA ILE A 20 0.63 -14.31 -3.19
C ILE A 20 1.65 -13.49 -2.38
N ASP A 21 1.80 -12.20 -2.69
CA ASP A 21 2.70 -11.28 -2.01
C ASP A 21 2.42 -11.21 -0.50
N PHE A 22 1.15 -11.09 -0.12
CA PHE A 22 0.74 -11.11 1.28
C PHE A 22 1.19 -12.40 1.99
N PHE A 23 1.01 -13.57 1.37
CA PHE A 23 1.48 -14.84 1.95
C PHE A 23 3.01 -14.95 1.97
N CYS A 24 3.71 -14.42 0.98
CA CYS A 24 5.18 -14.32 0.97
C CYS A 24 5.68 -13.41 2.11
N LEU A 25 5.02 -12.29 2.37
CA LEU A 25 5.31 -11.41 3.50
C LEU A 25 5.08 -12.11 4.84
N LEU A 26 3.98 -12.86 4.99
CA LEU A 26 3.73 -13.63 6.20
C LEU A 26 4.75 -14.78 6.39
N GLY A 27 5.09 -15.48 5.30
CA GLY A 27 6.07 -16.56 5.31
C GLY A 27 7.47 -16.06 5.65
N SER A 28 7.92 -14.98 5.02
CA SER A 28 9.21 -14.34 5.32
C SER A 28 9.26 -13.81 6.75
N TYR A 29 8.18 -13.19 7.24
CA TYR A 29 8.08 -12.79 8.65
C TYR A 29 8.23 -13.96 9.62
N GLY A 30 7.55 -15.08 9.33
CA GLY A 30 7.67 -16.32 10.10
C GLY A 30 9.11 -16.84 10.12
N LEU A 31 9.75 -16.92 8.95
CA LEU A 31 11.13 -17.36 8.79
C LEU A 31 12.11 -16.46 9.57
N LEU A 32 11.98 -15.14 9.46
CA LEU A 32 12.83 -14.19 10.19
C LEU A 32 12.71 -14.35 11.70
N ARG A 33 11.51 -14.62 12.21
CA ARG A 33 11.32 -14.95 13.63
C ARG A 33 12.00 -16.27 14.03
N LEU A 34 11.92 -17.31 13.18
CA LEU A 34 12.61 -18.58 13.43
C LEU A 34 14.13 -18.41 13.46
N LEU A 35 14.66 -17.51 12.61
CA LEU A 35 16.08 -17.17 12.56
C LEU A 35 16.51 -16.17 13.65
N HIS A 36 15.60 -15.75 14.55
CA HIS A 36 15.85 -14.71 15.55
C HIS A 36 16.34 -13.37 14.97
N ILE A 37 16.06 -13.11 13.69
CA ILE A 37 16.41 -11.85 13.04
C ILE A 37 15.34 -10.81 13.37
N SER A 38 15.78 -9.61 13.71
CA SER A 38 14.87 -8.51 14.02
C SER A 38 14.14 -8.06 12.76
N VAL A 39 12.88 -8.46 12.64
CA VAL A 39 11.97 -8.06 11.54
C VAL A 39 11.93 -6.54 11.38
N ASN A 40 12.01 -5.79 12.49
CA ASN A 40 12.09 -4.34 12.46
C ASN A 40 13.20 -3.84 11.53
N TRP A 41 14.41 -4.37 11.69
CA TRP A 41 15.56 -3.93 10.90
C TRP A 41 15.35 -4.19 9.41
N ILE A 42 14.81 -5.35 9.04
CA ILE A 42 14.57 -5.69 7.64
C ILE A 42 13.51 -4.78 7.03
N THR A 43 12.39 -4.56 7.72
CA THR A 43 11.34 -3.63 7.25
C THR A 43 11.89 -2.22 7.05
N TRP A 44 12.75 -1.74 7.96
CA TRP A 44 13.41 -0.44 7.82
C TRP A 44 14.40 -0.39 6.67
N ILE A 45 15.21 -1.43 6.45
CA ILE A 45 16.17 -1.50 5.33
C ILE A 45 15.42 -1.47 4.00
N ILE A 46 14.40 -2.32 3.82
CA ILE A 46 13.60 -2.37 2.60
C ILE A 46 12.89 -1.02 2.37
N GLY A 47 12.23 -0.48 3.39
CA GLY A 47 11.54 0.80 3.25
C GLY A 47 12.49 1.97 3.01
N THR A 48 13.69 1.98 3.60
CA THR A 48 14.72 3.00 3.30
C THR A 48 15.18 2.88 1.85
N GLY A 49 15.40 1.67 1.35
CA GLY A 49 15.71 1.44 -0.07
C GLY A 49 14.64 2.00 -0.99
N LEU A 50 13.36 1.75 -0.68
CA LEU A 50 12.22 2.31 -1.44
C LEU A 50 12.19 3.84 -1.41
N ILE A 51 12.45 4.45 -0.24
CA ILE A 51 12.53 5.91 -0.11
C ILE A 51 13.67 6.48 -0.95
N VAL A 52 14.85 5.85 -0.92
CA VAL A 52 16.01 6.30 -1.70
C VAL A 52 15.71 6.22 -3.20
N VAL A 53 15.16 5.10 -3.68
CA VAL A 53 14.76 4.94 -5.08
C VAL A 53 13.71 6.00 -5.46
N SER A 54 12.67 6.17 -4.64
CA SER A 54 11.63 7.18 -4.87
C SER A 54 12.19 8.61 -4.92
N THR A 55 13.15 8.93 -4.05
CA THR A 55 13.81 10.24 -4.02
C THR A 55 14.66 10.46 -5.27
N PHE A 56 15.42 9.44 -5.69
CA PHE A 56 16.19 9.49 -6.93
C PHE A 56 15.27 9.75 -8.14
N TYR A 57 14.10 9.10 -8.18
CA TYR A 57 13.06 9.35 -9.18
C TYR A 57 12.52 10.79 -9.17
N CYS A 58 12.29 11.36 -7.99
CA CYS A 58 11.89 12.77 -7.90
C CYS A 58 13.01 13.72 -8.35
N LEU A 59 14.27 13.41 -8.04
CA LEU A 59 15.42 14.25 -8.37
C LEU A 59 15.81 14.19 -9.84
N SER A 60 15.57 13.08 -10.54
CA SER A 60 15.84 12.96 -11.97
C SER A 60 15.04 13.99 -12.81
N LEU A 61 13.89 14.43 -12.31
CA LEU A 61 13.09 15.52 -12.89
C LEU A 61 13.80 16.89 -12.86
N LEU A 62 14.70 17.09 -11.89
CA LEU A 62 15.46 18.33 -11.74
C LEU A 62 16.75 18.33 -12.55
N THR A 63 17.22 17.16 -12.99
CA THR A 63 18.42 17.07 -13.81
C THR A 63 18.07 17.28 -15.29
N PRO A 64 18.68 18.25 -15.98
CA PRO A 64 18.44 18.51 -17.41
C PRO A 64 19.01 17.42 -18.34
N ILE A 65 19.42 16.28 -17.80
CA ILE A 65 19.99 15.18 -18.55
C ILE A 65 18.81 14.42 -19.15
N GLY A 66 18.69 14.44 -20.46
CA GLY A 66 17.64 13.78 -21.25
C GLY A 66 17.70 12.25 -21.19
N VAL A 67 17.75 11.67 -19.99
CA VAL A 67 17.51 10.26 -19.77
C VAL A 67 16.06 10.02 -20.15
N PRO A 68 15.78 9.20 -21.18
CA PRO A 68 14.42 8.94 -21.60
C PRO A 68 13.66 8.32 -20.41
N PRO A 69 12.41 8.72 -20.19
CA PRO A 69 11.60 8.16 -19.12
C PRO A 69 11.48 6.63 -19.32
N ASP A 70 12.12 5.85 -18.43
CA ASP A 70 11.87 4.41 -18.31
C ASP A 70 10.53 4.14 -17.62
N VAL A 71 9.47 4.12 -18.44
CA VAL A 71 8.08 3.87 -18.03
C VAL A 71 7.95 2.54 -17.28
N GLY A 72 8.78 1.53 -17.59
CA GLY A 72 8.73 0.22 -16.96
C GLY A 72 9.03 0.29 -15.46
N THR A 73 10.10 0.99 -15.08
CA THR A 73 10.50 1.09 -13.67
C THR A 73 9.56 1.99 -12.86
N SER A 74 8.98 3.04 -13.46
CA SER A 74 7.95 3.83 -12.79
C SER A 74 6.65 3.04 -12.54
N ASN A 75 6.23 2.22 -13.49
CA ASN A 75 5.08 1.32 -13.33
C ASN A 75 5.35 0.27 -12.24
N LEU A 76 6.57 -0.26 -12.16
CA LEU A 76 6.98 -1.14 -11.08
C LEU A 76 6.88 -0.44 -9.71
N LEU A 77 7.30 0.82 -9.62
CA LEU A 77 7.18 1.60 -8.38
C LEU A 77 5.72 1.80 -7.97
N GLY A 78 4.84 2.11 -8.93
CA GLY A 78 3.39 2.20 -8.71
C GLY A 78 2.79 0.86 -8.26
N PHE A 79 3.21 -0.25 -8.86
CA PHE A 79 2.77 -1.60 -8.47
C PHE A 79 3.25 -1.98 -7.07
N VAL A 80 4.50 -1.67 -6.71
CA VAL A 80 5.03 -1.88 -5.35
C VAL A 80 4.26 -1.05 -4.32
N ALA A 81 3.93 0.21 -4.64
CA ALA A 81 3.11 1.07 -3.78
C ALA A 81 1.75 0.41 -3.48
N PHE A 82 1.16 -0.23 -4.48
CA PHE A 82 -0.11 -0.92 -4.33
C PHE A 82 -0.02 -2.16 -3.46
N LEU A 83 0.99 -3.03 -3.65
CA LEU A 83 1.20 -4.19 -2.80
C LEU A 83 1.31 -3.77 -1.31
N ILE A 84 2.10 -2.73 -1.04
CA ILE A 84 2.26 -2.17 0.32
C ILE A 84 0.92 -1.61 0.85
N ALA A 85 0.09 -1.03 -0.01
CA ALA A 85 -1.23 -0.56 0.37
C ALA A 85 -2.18 -1.71 0.72
N ILE A 86 -2.13 -2.82 -0.02
CA ILE A 86 -2.89 -4.03 0.28
C ILE A 86 -2.45 -4.62 1.63
N ASP A 87 -1.16 -4.67 1.91
CA ASP A 87 -0.65 -5.09 3.23
C ASP A 87 -1.17 -4.18 4.36
N SER A 88 -1.11 -2.87 4.13
CA SER A 88 -1.61 -1.87 5.07
C SER A 88 -3.10 -2.04 5.35
N TRP A 89 -3.91 -2.30 4.32
CA TRP A 89 -5.35 -2.58 4.43
C TRP A 89 -5.64 -3.92 5.11
N SER A 90 -4.82 -4.95 4.84
CA SER A 90 -4.94 -6.29 5.41
C SER A 90 -4.82 -6.31 6.94
N GLN A 91 -4.31 -5.24 7.56
CA GLN A 91 -4.37 -5.05 9.02
C GLN A 91 -5.80 -5.13 9.57
N TRP A 92 -6.79 -4.58 8.86
CA TRP A 92 -8.19 -4.61 9.30
C TRP A 92 -8.78 -6.02 9.18
N VAL A 93 -8.50 -6.69 8.07
CA VAL A 93 -8.95 -8.06 7.79
C VAL A 93 -8.36 -9.03 8.81
N THR A 94 -7.04 -8.97 9.04
CA THR A 94 -6.36 -9.82 10.04
C THR A 94 -6.85 -9.55 11.46
N ARG A 95 -7.19 -8.30 11.81
CA ARG A 95 -7.84 -7.99 13.11
C ARG A 95 -9.19 -8.68 13.24
N ARG A 96 -10.05 -8.58 12.21
CA ARG A 96 -11.37 -9.22 12.21
C ARG A 96 -11.25 -10.74 12.26
N GLY A 97 -10.37 -11.32 11.45
CA GLY A 97 -10.03 -12.73 11.47
C GLY A 97 -9.58 -13.19 12.86
N TYR A 98 -8.64 -12.49 13.49
CA TYR A 98 -8.18 -12.80 14.84
C TYR A 98 -9.33 -12.81 15.86
N LEU A 99 -10.22 -11.81 15.83
CA LEU A 99 -11.35 -11.73 16.76
C LEU A 99 -12.38 -12.85 16.59
N LEU A 100 -12.53 -13.38 15.38
CA LEU A 100 -13.38 -14.53 15.08
C LEU A 100 -12.71 -15.84 15.50
N LEU A 101 -11.45 -16.02 15.11
CA LEU A 101 -10.69 -17.27 15.32
C LEU A 101 -10.32 -17.51 16.78
N LYS A 102 -10.14 -16.47 17.60
CA LYS A 102 -9.82 -16.64 19.03
C LYS A 102 -10.91 -17.38 19.83
N LYS A 103 -12.10 -17.57 19.25
CA LYS A 103 -13.21 -18.33 19.85
C LYS A 103 -13.17 -19.82 19.49
N LEU A 104 -12.30 -20.22 18.55
CA LEU A 104 -12.17 -21.59 18.06
C LEU A 104 -11.06 -22.34 18.81
N PRO A 105 -11.10 -23.69 18.85
CA PRO A 105 -10.08 -24.50 19.53
C PRO A 105 -8.73 -24.56 18.79
N PHE A 106 -8.62 -24.01 17.58
CA PHE A 106 -7.40 -24.06 16.77
C PHE A 106 -6.35 -23.05 17.25
N SER A 107 -5.53 -23.48 18.22
CA SER A 107 -4.50 -22.64 18.84
C SER A 107 -3.45 -22.14 17.82
N TRP A 108 -2.99 -22.99 16.90
CA TRP A 108 -1.95 -22.63 15.92
C TRP A 108 -2.42 -21.60 14.89
N VAL A 109 -3.62 -21.75 14.33
CA VAL A 109 -4.20 -20.78 13.38
C VAL A 109 -4.39 -19.44 14.06
N THR A 110 -4.93 -19.45 15.28
CA THR A 110 -5.15 -18.24 16.08
C THR A 110 -3.82 -17.53 16.38
N MET A 111 -2.76 -18.28 16.71
CA MET A 111 -1.42 -17.74 16.90
C MET A 111 -0.86 -17.11 15.62
N GLY A 112 -1.01 -17.78 14.47
CA GLY A 112 -0.56 -17.26 13.18
C GLY A 112 -1.25 -15.94 12.81
N VAL A 113 -2.59 -15.92 12.86
CA VAL A 113 -3.38 -14.71 12.55
C VAL A 113 -3.11 -13.59 13.55
N ARG A 114 -2.91 -13.91 14.85
CA ARG A 114 -2.48 -12.94 15.86
C ARG A 114 -1.11 -12.36 15.52
N ALA A 115 -0.15 -13.19 15.12
CA ALA A 115 1.20 -12.76 14.79
C ALA A 115 1.20 -11.82 13.57
N ALA A 116 0.44 -12.18 12.52
CA ALA A 116 0.20 -11.34 11.35
C ALA A 116 -0.43 -10.00 11.72
N PHE A 117 -1.52 -10.02 12.49
CA PHE A 117 -2.19 -8.79 12.95
C PHE A 117 -1.25 -7.89 13.76
N LEU A 118 -0.47 -8.44 14.68
CA LEU A 118 0.47 -7.66 15.49
C LEU A 118 1.60 -7.06 14.66
N PHE A 119 2.11 -7.79 13.67
CA PHE A 119 3.08 -7.28 12.71
C PHE A 119 2.49 -6.10 11.92
N LEU A 120 1.38 -6.33 11.21
CA LEU A 120 0.74 -5.30 10.40
C LEU A 120 0.36 -4.09 11.25
N ARG A 121 -0.17 -4.29 12.47
CA ARG A 121 -0.48 -3.18 13.37
C ARG A 121 0.74 -2.36 13.76
N LYS A 122 1.89 -2.99 13.99
CA LYS A 122 3.13 -2.30 14.36
C LYS A 122 3.69 -1.48 13.20
N HIS A 123 3.55 -1.99 11.97
CA HIS A 123 4.15 -1.37 10.78
C HIS A 123 3.15 -0.56 9.92
N HIS A 124 1.85 -0.61 10.18
CA HIS A 124 0.81 0.02 9.35
C HIS A 124 1.07 1.51 9.05
N GLN A 125 1.46 2.29 10.06
CA GLN A 125 1.77 3.71 9.86
C GLN A 125 2.99 3.91 8.96
N PHE A 126 4.04 3.10 9.15
CA PHE A 126 5.23 3.14 8.32
C PHE A 126 4.92 2.73 6.87
N LEU A 127 4.19 1.63 6.68
CA LEU A 127 3.76 1.16 5.35
C LEU A 127 2.88 2.21 4.66
N GLY A 128 1.93 2.83 5.37
CA GLY A 128 1.10 3.90 4.83
C GLY A 128 1.91 5.10 4.32
N TRP A 129 2.97 5.50 5.05
CA TRP A 129 3.90 6.53 4.56
C TRP A 129 4.70 6.09 3.35
N LEU A 130 5.13 4.82 3.28
CA LEU A 130 5.79 4.29 2.09
C LEU A 130 4.88 4.40 0.86
N VAL A 131 3.60 4.00 0.96
CA VAL A 131 2.63 4.13 -0.14
C VAL A 131 2.55 5.57 -0.63
N VAL A 132 2.46 6.55 0.28
CA VAL A 132 2.40 7.98 -0.06
C VAL A 132 3.66 8.42 -0.79
N ILE A 133 4.85 8.09 -0.27
CA ILE A 133 6.14 8.50 -0.86
C ILE A 133 6.28 7.91 -2.27
N THR A 134 6.01 6.61 -2.44
CA THR A 134 6.10 5.94 -3.73
C THR A 134 5.06 6.47 -4.73
N ALA A 135 3.84 6.76 -4.28
CA ALA A 135 2.79 7.32 -5.14
C ALA A 135 3.14 8.76 -5.58
N VAL A 136 3.66 9.59 -4.68
CA VAL A 136 4.12 10.94 -5.02
C VAL A 136 5.29 10.89 -6.01
N ALA A 137 6.25 9.98 -5.83
CA ALA A 137 7.35 9.79 -6.77
C ALA A 137 6.87 9.32 -8.16
N HIS A 138 5.91 8.39 -8.19
CA HIS A 138 5.27 7.95 -9.43
C HIS A 138 4.55 9.10 -10.16
N VAL A 139 3.78 9.93 -9.44
CA VAL A 139 3.12 11.11 -10.03
C VAL A 139 4.13 12.14 -10.52
N ALA A 140 5.16 12.43 -9.71
CA ALA A 140 6.20 13.37 -10.08
C ALA A 140 6.89 12.93 -11.39
N TYR A 141 7.17 11.64 -11.52
CA TYR A 141 7.78 11.06 -12.72
C TYR A 141 6.96 11.28 -13.99
N PHE A 142 5.63 11.14 -13.93
CA PHE A 142 4.76 11.34 -15.10
C PHE A 142 4.42 12.81 -15.37
N LEU A 143 4.74 13.72 -14.45
CA LEU A 143 4.39 15.14 -14.57
C LEU A 143 4.92 15.81 -15.87
N PRO A 144 6.17 15.57 -16.32
CA PRO A 144 6.69 16.19 -17.56
C PRO A 144 6.03 15.66 -18.83
N ILE A 145 5.52 14.43 -18.81
CA ILE A 145 4.92 13.73 -19.96
C ILE A 145 3.40 13.60 -19.83
N LEU A 146 2.77 14.36 -18.92
CA LEU A 146 1.35 14.22 -18.59
C LEU A 146 0.44 14.39 -19.82
N PHE A 147 0.86 15.18 -20.80
CA PHE A 147 0.12 15.43 -22.04
C PHE A 147 0.23 14.29 -23.05
N ASP A 148 1.23 13.41 -22.92
CA ASP A 148 1.43 12.23 -23.76
C ASP A 148 0.75 10.97 -23.19
N VAL A 149 0.31 11.04 -21.94
CA VAL A 149 -0.42 9.98 -21.24
C VAL A 149 -1.90 10.02 -21.60
N SER A 150 -2.56 8.86 -21.62
CA SER A 150 -3.98 8.79 -21.96
C SER A 150 -4.82 9.58 -20.93
N ARG A 151 -5.84 10.32 -21.40
CA ARG A 151 -6.74 11.07 -20.50
C ARG A 151 -7.39 10.18 -19.44
N TYR A 152 -7.64 8.91 -19.77
CA TYR A 152 -8.19 7.93 -18.85
C TYR A 152 -7.23 7.68 -17.68
N GLU A 153 -5.96 7.34 -17.96
CA GLU A 153 -4.93 7.10 -16.95
C GLU A 153 -4.72 8.33 -16.05
N VAL A 154 -4.67 9.52 -16.65
CA VAL A 154 -4.52 10.77 -15.88
C VAL A 154 -5.69 10.95 -14.90
N VAL A 155 -6.94 10.79 -15.37
CA VAL A 155 -8.13 10.97 -14.52
C VAL A 155 -8.21 9.92 -13.43
N THR A 156 -8.04 8.63 -13.76
CA THR A 156 -8.10 7.56 -12.75
C THR A 156 -6.96 7.65 -11.75
N GLY A 157 -5.77 8.08 -12.19
CA GLY A 157 -4.61 8.34 -11.33
C GLY A 157 -4.84 9.48 -10.35
N PHE A 158 -5.41 10.60 -10.80
CA PHE A 158 -5.77 11.71 -9.90
C PHE A 158 -6.86 11.33 -8.89
N ILE A 159 -7.84 10.52 -9.30
CA ILE A 159 -8.86 10.00 -8.37
C ILE A 159 -8.21 9.11 -7.30
N ALA A 160 -7.35 8.18 -7.69
CA ALA A 160 -6.62 7.32 -6.75
C ALA A 160 -5.74 8.16 -5.79
N LEU A 161 -5.01 9.15 -6.31
CA LEU A 161 -4.19 10.04 -5.50
C LEU A 161 -5.01 10.87 -4.51
N ALA A 162 -6.17 11.40 -4.92
CA ALA A 162 -7.06 12.15 -4.05
C ALA A 162 -7.62 11.28 -2.91
N LEU A 163 -7.99 10.03 -3.21
CA LEU A 163 -8.46 9.08 -2.21
C LEU A 163 -7.35 8.64 -1.25
N LEU A 164 -6.12 8.47 -1.75
CA LEU A 164 -4.95 8.23 -0.91
C LEU A 164 -4.70 9.42 0.04
N ALA A 165 -4.70 10.65 -0.48
CA ALA A 165 -4.53 11.86 0.32
C ALA A 165 -5.62 11.99 1.40
N LEU A 166 -6.88 11.72 1.05
CA LEU A 166 -7.98 11.66 2.01
C LEU A 166 -7.75 10.59 3.09
N GLY A 167 -7.37 9.38 2.68
CA GLY A 167 -7.05 8.28 3.59
C GLY A 167 -5.93 8.64 4.57
N THR A 168 -4.83 9.21 4.07
CA THR A 168 -3.69 9.66 4.87
C THR A 168 -4.08 10.80 5.81
N GLY A 169 -4.84 11.79 5.33
CA GLY A 169 -5.34 12.88 6.17
C GLY A 169 -6.24 12.39 7.31
N LEU A 170 -7.14 11.45 7.03
CA LEU A 170 -7.95 10.80 8.06
C LEU A 170 -7.10 9.99 9.04
N GLY A 171 -6.08 9.27 8.56
CA GLY A 171 -5.15 8.50 9.39
C GLY A 171 -4.38 9.39 10.36
N TRP A 172 -3.84 10.49 9.86
CA TRP A 172 -3.17 11.53 10.66
C TRP A 172 -4.13 12.13 11.70
N TRP A 173 -5.36 12.46 11.30
CA TRP A 173 -6.36 13.00 12.22
C TRP A 173 -6.72 11.99 13.32
N ILE A 174 -6.90 10.71 12.99
CA ILE A 174 -7.12 9.65 13.98
C ILE A 174 -5.96 9.63 14.99
N GLU A 175 -4.71 9.69 14.53
CA GLU A 175 -3.56 9.71 15.43
C GLU A 175 -3.61 10.89 16.41
N LEU A 176 -3.86 12.09 15.92
CA LEU A 176 -3.98 13.29 16.75
C LEU A 176 -5.10 13.17 17.80
N VAL A 177 -6.26 12.62 17.42
CA VAL A 177 -7.41 12.49 18.31
C VAL A 177 -7.26 11.31 19.28
N VAL A 178 -6.59 10.22 18.89
CA VAL A 178 -6.25 9.11 19.79
C VAL A 178 -5.32 9.59 20.91
N ARG A 179 -4.33 10.43 20.59
CA ARG A 179 -3.47 11.06 21.62
C ARG A 179 -4.27 11.88 22.64
N ARG A 180 -5.43 12.43 22.22
CA ARG A 180 -6.38 13.15 23.07
C ARG A 180 -7.49 12.25 23.68
N LYS A 181 -7.37 10.92 23.57
CA LYS A 181 -8.32 9.89 24.06
C LYS A 181 -9.76 9.98 23.51
N GLN A 182 -9.99 10.66 22.38
CA GLN A 182 -11.34 10.98 21.87
C GLN A 182 -11.67 10.36 20.50
N ALA A 183 -10.95 9.32 20.08
CA ALA A 183 -11.12 8.82 18.72
C ALA A 183 -12.50 8.19 18.51
N SER A 184 -13.36 8.87 17.75
CA SER A 184 -14.69 8.40 17.43
C SER A 184 -14.63 7.14 16.56
N GLN A 185 -15.56 6.21 16.78
CA GLN A 185 -15.68 5.02 15.91
C GLN A 185 -15.99 5.40 14.45
N ARG A 186 -16.73 6.50 14.25
CA ARG A 186 -17.07 7.05 12.93
C ARG A 186 -15.83 7.42 12.12
N LEU A 187 -14.84 8.09 12.72
CA LEU A 187 -13.63 8.49 12.01
C LEU A 187 -12.81 7.28 11.53
N ARG A 188 -12.72 6.23 12.36
CA ARG A 188 -12.08 4.96 11.97
C ARG A 188 -12.82 4.26 10.82
N LEU A 189 -14.15 4.32 10.82
CA LEU A 189 -14.95 3.80 9.71
C LEU A 189 -14.71 4.58 8.42
N LEU A 190 -14.67 5.91 8.49
CA LEU A 190 -14.37 6.76 7.32
C LEU A 190 -12.98 6.46 6.73
N HIS A 191 -11.95 6.32 7.58
CA HIS A 191 -10.61 5.96 7.10
C HIS A 191 -10.60 4.58 6.41
N PHE A 192 -11.33 3.60 6.97
CA PHE A 192 -11.49 2.29 6.34
C PHE A 192 -12.21 2.34 4.99
N LEU A 193 -13.30 3.12 4.89
CA LEU A 193 -14.02 3.30 3.64
C LEU A 193 -13.17 4.04 2.59
N ALA A 194 -12.39 5.04 3.01
CA ALA A 194 -11.44 5.73 2.12
C ALA A 194 -10.37 4.78 1.60
N ALA A 195 -9.85 3.87 2.44
CA ALA A 195 -8.89 2.85 2.00
C ALA A 195 -9.50 1.87 0.99
N ILE A 196 -10.75 1.44 1.17
CA ILE A 196 -11.46 0.61 0.18
C ILE A 196 -11.62 1.38 -1.14
N ALA A 197 -12.09 2.62 -1.07
CA ALA A 197 -12.28 3.45 -2.26
C ALA A 197 -10.95 3.65 -3.00
N PHE A 198 -9.85 3.89 -2.28
CA PHE A 198 -8.51 3.98 -2.85
C PHE A 198 -8.10 2.69 -3.58
N VAL A 199 -8.24 1.51 -2.95
CA VAL A 199 -7.90 0.23 -3.57
C VAL A 199 -8.72 0.00 -4.84
N LEU A 200 -10.02 0.29 -4.82
CA LEU A 200 -10.89 0.15 -6.00
C LEU A 200 -10.49 1.13 -7.12
N ALA A 201 -10.21 2.39 -6.78
CA ALA A 201 -9.76 3.38 -7.75
C ALA A 201 -8.40 3.00 -8.35
N PHE A 202 -7.50 2.44 -7.55
CA PHE A 202 -6.21 1.96 -8.02
C PHE A 202 -6.35 0.77 -8.97
N ILE A 203 -7.21 -0.20 -8.66
CA ILE A 203 -7.50 -1.34 -9.56
C ILE A 203 -8.05 -0.86 -10.92
N VAL A 204 -8.83 0.22 -10.93
CA VAL A 204 -9.32 0.82 -12.19
C VAL A 204 -8.21 1.60 -12.91
N HIS A 205 -7.21 2.09 -12.19
CA HIS A 205 -6.11 2.87 -12.77
C HIS A 205 -5.05 2.00 -13.47
N VAL A 206 -4.77 0.80 -12.95
CA VAL A 206 -3.78 -0.17 -13.46
C VAL A 206 -4.35 -1.06 -14.56
#